data_AF-A0A183TPD0-F1
#
_entry.id   AF-A0A183TPD0-F1
#
_cell.length_a   1.000
_cell.length_b   1.000
_cell.length_c   1.000
_cell.angle_alpha   90.00
_cell.angle_beta   90.00
_cell.angle_gamma   90.00
#
_symmetry.space_group_name_H-M   'P 1'
#
loop_
_entity.id
_entity.type
_entity.pdbx_description
1 polymer ?
#
loop_
_entity_poly.entity_id
_entity_poly.type
_entity_poly.pdbx_seq_one_letter_code
_entity_poly.pdbx_strand_id
1 'polypeptide(L)'
;MPNKEFQDANKSLYDDKRYHPTDRPRRGSMFDYKHFEVQSVQLNFGPQHPAAHGVLRLIMELDGEALPYFDRLDYCSMMCNEQCYSLAVEKLLGISIPPRAKYLRTLFAELTRIMNHLMSVATHILDCGAITPLFWLFEEREKMFEIYERACGARMHAAYIRPGGVATDIPLGLLDDIYEIIVKLAQRLNEVEDLLTTNPIWIQRTKNVGVVSSEDAIDLGFSGVMLRGSGIQWDLRKSQPYDAYADMDFDVPVGVNGDCYDRYLLRMEEMRQSIRIMMQCMNNMPGGEVRTDDCKIVPPRREEMKESMEALINHFKLFSEGYRVSFVNYFV
;
A
#
# COMPACT_ATOMS: atom_id res chain seq x y z
N MET A 1 -8.07 12.27 64.90
CA MET A 1 -9.15 12.15 63.90
C MET A 1 -8.55 11.79 62.55
N PRO A 2 -8.85 10.59 62.03
CA PRO A 2 -8.85 10.29 60.61
C PRO A 2 -10.29 10.00 60.12
N ASN A 3 -10.51 10.16 58.81
CA ASN A 3 -11.76 10.59 58.17
C ASN A 3 -12.92 9.59 58.18
N LYS A 4 -14.13 10.12 58.43
CA LYS A 4 -15.43 9.40 58.39
C LYS A 4 -15.83 8.89 56.99
N GLU A 5 -15.15 9.33 55.93
CA GLU A 5 -15.50 8.99 54.54
C GLU A 5 -15.06 7.59 54.10
N PHE A 6 -14.14 6.92 54.83
CA PHE A 6 -13.70 5.56 54.48
C PHE A 6 -14.59 4.46 55.06
N GLN A 7 -15.40 4.76 56.07
CA GLN A 7 -16.32 3.80 56.70
C GLN A 7 -17.70 3.75 56.05
N ASP A 8 -18.08 4.78 55.30
CA ASP A 8 -19.38 4.84 54.61
C ASP A 8 -19.35 4.19 53.22
N ALA A 9 -18.17 4.04 52.59
CA ALA A 9 -18.01 3.37 51.30
C ALA A 9 -18.14 1.83 51.33
N ASN A 10 -18.03 1.21 52.52
CA ASN A 10 -18.10 -0.26 52.68
C ASN A 10 -19.41 -0.75 53.33
N LYS A 11 -20.40 0.13 53.56
CA LYS A 11 -21.68 -0.22 54.20
C LYS A 11 -22.75 -0.79 53.26
N SER A 12 -22.50 -0.90 51.96
CA SER A 12 -23.48 -1.43 51.01
C SER A 12 -23.32 -2.92 50.66
N LEU A 13 -22.36 -3.63 51.26
CA LEU A 13 -22.09 -5.04 50.91
C LEU A 13 -22.87 -6.07 51.74
N TYR A 14 -23.62 -5.65 52.76
CA TYR A 14 -24.52 -6.52 53.52
C TYR A 14 -25.77 -5.75 53.92
N ASP A 15 -26.76 -5.77 53.02
CA ASP A 15 -28.09 -5.24 53.30
C ASP A 15 -28.80 -6.23 54.24
N ASP A 16 -28.86 -5.86 55.52
CA ASP A 16 -29.37 -6.61 56.66
C ASP A 16 -30.92 -6.71 56.61
N LYS A 17 -31.47 -7.37 55.58
CA LYS A 17 -32.90 -7.70 55.54
C LYS A 17 -33.15 -8.94 56.40
N ARG A 18 -33.40 -8.71 57.69
CA ARG A 18 -33.96 -9.71 58.61
C ARG A 18 -35.20 -10.35 58.00
N TYR A 19 -35.16 -11.66 57.85
CA TYR A 19 -36.31 -12.47 57.42
C TYR A 19 -37.42 -12.36 58.48
N HIS A 20 -38.56 -11.74 58.15
CA HIS A 20 -39.75 -11.78 59.00
C HIS A 20 -40.51 -13.09 58.73
N PRO A 21 -40.80 -13.94 59.75
CA PRO A 21 -41.41 -15.27 59.55
C PRO A 21 -42.84 -15.29 58.95
N THR A 22 -43.44 -14.14 58.63
CA THR A 22 -44.79 -14.03 58.10
C THR A 22 -44.87 -13.81 56.58
N ASP A 23 -43.75 -13.54 55.92
CA ASP A 23 -43.74 -13.33 54.46
C ASP A 23 -43.54 -14.66 53.74
N ARG A 24 -44.65 -15.33 53.40
CA ARG A 24 -44.61 -16.52 52.53
C ARG A 24 -44.50 -16.07 51.07
N PRO A 25 -43.54 -16.58 50.28
CA PRO A 25 -43.49 -16.29 48.86
C PRO A 25 -44.74 -16.87 48.17
N ARG A 26 -45.42 -16.04 47.38
CA ARG A 26 -46.56 -16.46 46.55
C ARG A 26 -46.07 -17.51 45.54
N ARG A 27 -46.73 -18.66 45.46
CA ARG A 27 -46.50 -19.64 44.39
C ARG A 27 -46.89 -19.01 43.06
N GLY A 28 -45.91 -18.63 42.25
CA GLY A 28 -46.14 -18.13 40.91
C GLY A 28 -44.91 -17.59 40.21
N SER A 29 -43.99 -18.48 39.80
CA SER A 29 -43.18 -18.45 38.56
C SER A 29 -41.97 -19.39 38.72
N MET A 30 -42.16 -20.67 38.39
CA MET A 30 -41.09 -21.68 38.52
C MET A 30 -40.05 -21.63 37.39
N PHE A 31 -40.09 -20.60 36.54
CA PHE A 31 -39.14 -20.35 35.45
C PHE A 31 -38.97 -18.84 35.21
N ASP A 32 -38.53 -18.09 36.22
CA ASP A 32 -37.92 -16.78 35.97
C ASP A 32 -36.53 -17.03 35.36
N TYR A 33 -36.44 -17.07 34.03
CA TYR A 33 -35.17 -16.86 33.36
C TYR A 33 -34.69 -15.46 33.76
N LYS A 34 -33.63 -15.37 34.57
CA LYS A 34 -32.93 -14.09 34.77
C LYS A 34 -32.42 -13.65 33.39
N HIS A 35 -33.11 -12.70 32.78
CA HIS A 35 -32.55 -11.92 31.69
C HIS A 35 -31.34 -11.18 32.26
N PHE A 36 -30.13 -11.70 32.02
CA PHE A 36 -28.93 -10.93 32.24
C PHE A 36 -28.87 -9.86 31.16
N GLU A 37 -29.13 -8.61 31.53
CA GLU A 37 -28.83 -7.47 30.66
C GLU A 37 -27.31 -7.39 30.51
N VAL A 38 -26.81 -7.71 29.32
CA VAL A 38 -25.40 -7.58 28.98
C VAL A 38 -25.08 -6.09 28.91
N GLN A 39 -24.45 -5.55 29.96
CA GLN A 39 -23.87 -4.21 29.91
C GLN A 39 -22.61 -4.25 29.03
N SER A 40 -22.72 -3.73 27.81
CA SER A 40 -21.58 -3.57 26.92
C SER A 40 -20.62 -2.51 27.46
N VAL A 41 -19.36 -2.88 27.70
CA VAL A 41 -18.30 -1.91 27.99
C VAL A 41 -17.85 -1.29 26.67
N GLN A 42 -17.91 0.04 26.58
CA GLN A 42 -17.41 0.78 25.42
C GLN A 42 -15.93 1.10 25.64
N LEU A 43 -15.05 0.63 24.76
CA LEU A 43 -13.62 0.93 24.76
C LEU A 43 -13.28 1.73 23.51
N ASN A 44 -12.84 2.97 23.69
CA ASN A 44 -12.54 3.88 22.59
C ASN A 44 -11.05 3.81 22.25
N PHE A 45 -10.76 3.42 21.01
CA PHE A 45 -9.42 3.47 20.47
C PHE A 45 -9.13 4.89 19.96
N GLY A 46 -8.22 5.60 20.63
CA GLY A 46 -7.92 7.00 20.33
C GLY A 46 -6.97 7.18 19.14
N PRO A 47 -6.97 8.37 18.50
CA PRO A 47 -6.09 8.70 17.37
C PRO A 47 -4.59 8.67 17.72
N GLN A 48 -4.25 8.73 19.01
CA GLN A 48 -2.88 8.71 19.52
C GLN A 48 -2.29 7.29 19.63
N HIS A 49 -3.11 6.25 19.47
CA HIS A 49 -2.65 4.88 19.67
C HIS A 49 -1.69 4.47 18.53
N PRO A 50 -0.50 3.91 18.83
CA PRO A 50 0.48 3.54 17.81
C PRO A 50 -0.07 2.61 16.71
N ALA A 51 -0.87 1.61 17.09
CA ALA A 51 -1.52 0.70 16.13
C ALA A 51 -2.68 1.32 15.31
N ALA A 52 -3.02 2.61 15.51
CA ALA A 52 -3.89 3.33 14.59
C ALA A 52 -3.16 3.77 13.31
N HIS A 53 -1.81 3.75 13.30
CA HIS A 53 -0.97 4.24 12.19
C HIS A 53 -1.31 5.65 11.72
N GLY A 54 -1.73 6.51 12.67
CA GLY A 54 -2.12 7.90 12.43
C GLY A 54 -3.61 8.08 12.16
N VAL A 55 -4.05 9.34 12.09
CA VAL A 55 -5.42 9.71 11.69
C VAL A 55 -5.32 10.80 10.65
N LEU A 56 -5.87 10.53 9.47
CA LEU A 56 -5.73 11.39 8.30
C LEU A 56 -7.13 11.84 7.86
N ARG A 57 -7.40 13.14 7.92
CA ARG A 57 -8.56 13.77 7.27
C ARG A 57 -8.02 14.73 6.22
N LEU A 58 -8.19 14.37 4.95
CA LEU A 58 -7.86 15.22 3.82
C LEU A 58 -9.16 15.75 3.19
N ILE A 59 -9.27 17.08 3.12
CA ILE A 59 -10.25 17.77 2.28
C ILE A 59 -9.40 18.51 1.24
N MET A 60 -9.56 18.14 -0.04
CA MET A 60 -8.73 18.69 -1.12
C MET A 60 -9.62 19.26 -2.22
N GLU A 61 -9.32 20.48 -2.64
CA GLU A 61 -9.81 21.10 -3.88
C GLU A 61 -8.64 21.11 -4.86
N LEU A 62 -8.86 20.62 -6.09
CA LEU A 62 -7.81 20.38 -7.10
C LEU A 62 -7.97 21.39 -8.25
N ASP A 63 -7.01 22.31 -8.36
CA ASP A 63 -6.89 23.23 -9.50
C ASP A 63 -5.55 23.00 -10.21
N GLY A 64 -5.60 22.45 -11.44
CA GLY A 64 -4.55 22.53 -12.46
C GLY A 64 -3.25 21.70 -12.26
N GLU A 65 -2.72 21.59 -11.05
CA GLU A 65 -1.46 20.87 -10.77
C GLU A 65 -1.77 19.58 -10.00
N ALA A 66 -1.83 18.43 -10.68
CA ALA A 66 -2.12 17.15 -10.04
C ALA A 66 -0.85 16.35 -9.65
N LEU A 67 0.28 16.60 -10.32
CA LEU A 67 1.61 16.08 -9.97
C LEU A 67 2.37 17.24 -9.31
N PRO A 68 2.55 17.27 -7.97
CA PRO A 68 3.09 16.19 -7.13
C PRO A 68 2.10 15.59 -6.11
N TYR A 69 0.79 15.84 -6.25
CA TYR A 69 -0.19 15.44 -5.24
C TYR A 69 -0.46 13.93 -5.22
N PHE A 70 -0.48 13.27 -6.37
CA PHE A 70 -0.74 11.82 -6.45
C PHE A 70 0.30 10.96 -5.72
N ASP A 71 1.56 11.40 -5.73
CA ASP A 71 2.65 10.76 -4.99
C ASP A 71 2.38 10.78 -3.46
N ARG A 72 1.71 11.83 -2.97
CA ARG A 72 1.44 12.04 -1.53
C ARG A 72 0.22 11.30 -0.98
N LEU A 73 -0.63 10.74 -1.85
CA LEU A 73 -1.85 10.02 -1.43
C LEU A 73 -1.49 8.72 -0.69
N ASP A 74 -0.89 7.78 -1.42
CA ASP A 74 -0.19 6.65 -0.82
C ASP A 74 1.31 6.93 -0.88
N TYR A 75 1.82 7.49 0.22
CA TYR A 75 3.23 7.86 0.38
C TYR A 75 4.17 6.65 0.45
N CYS A 76 3.65 5.42 0.54
CA CYS A 76 4.43 4.19 0.50
C CYS A 76 4.58 3.65 -0.93
N SER A 77 3.63 3.93 -1.84
CA SER A 77 3.68 3.50 -3.24
C SER A 77 3.57 4.67 -4.21
N MET A 78 4.53 5.58 -4.08
CA MET A 78 4.62 6.83 -4.82
C MET A 78 4.60 6.68 -6.36
N MET A 79 5.50 5.89 -6.95
CA MET A 79 5.53 5.66 -8.41
C MET A 79 4.28 4.99 -8.94
N CYS A 80 3.66 4.05 -8.19
CA CYS A 80 2.43 3.39 -8.63
C CYS A 80 1.27 4.39 -8.80
N ASN A 81 1.19 5.38 -7.90
CA ASN A 81 0.17 6.45 -7.99
C ASN A 81 0.47 7.37 -9.17
N GLU A 82 1.72 7.76 -9.36
CA GLU A 82 2.15 8.54 -10.53
C GLU A 82 1.86 7.81 -11.84
N GLN A 83 2.10 6.50 -11.87
CA GLN A 83 1.81 5.62 -13.01
C GLN A 83 0.30 5.55 -13.29
N CYS A 84 -0.52 5.37 -12.26
CA CYS A 84 -1.98 5.36 -12.42
C CYS A 84 -2.49 6.68 -13.02
N TYR A 85 -2.00 7.81 -12.49
CA TYR A 85 -2.37 9.13 -13.02
C TYR A 85 -1.89 9.35 -14.45
N SER A 86 -0.63 9.02 -14.74
CA SER A 86 -0.06 9.20 -16.08
C SER A 86 -0.73 8.31 -17.12
N LEU A 87 -1.07 7.05 -16.80
CA LEU A 87 -1.85 6.17 -17.67
C LEU A 87 -3.26 6.73 -17.94
N ALA A 88 -3.92 7.34 -16.93
CA ALA A 88 -5.21 7.99 -17.12
C ALA A 88 -5.11 9.12 -18.15
N VAL A 89 -4.12 10.00 -17.98
CA VAL A 89 -3.90 11.16 -18.84
C VAL A 89 -3.48 10.72 -20.25
N GLU A 90 -2.63 9.71 -20.38
CA GLU A 90 -2.17 9.19 -21.67
C GLU A 90 -3.31 8.56 -22.47
N LYS A 91 -4.21 7.82 -21.81
CA LYS A 91 -5.42 7.28 -22.45
C LYS A 91 -6.37 8.40 -22.89
N LEU A 92 -6.54 9.46 -22.09
CA LEU A 92 -7.35 10.62 -22.46
C LEU A 92 -6.78 11.40 -23.66
N LEU A 93 -5.46 11.50 -23.74
CA LEU A 93 -4.76 12.19 -24.83
C LEU A 93 -4.58 11.29 -26.07
N GLY A 94 -4.73 9.97 -25.94
CA GLY A 94 -4.55 9.01 -27.03
C GLY A 94 -3.08 8.83 -27.45
N ILE A 95 -2.13 9.00 -26.51
CA ILE A 95 -0.69 8.94 -26.80
C ILE A 95 -0.13 7.57 -26.47
N SER A 96 0.77 7.05 -27.31
CA SER A 96 1.56 5.85 -27.02
C SER A 96 2.98 6.21 -26.55
N ILE A 97 3.42 5.63 -25.44
CA ILE A 97 4.74 5.85 -24.84
C ILE A 97 5.81 4.99 -25.56
N PRO A 98 7.07 5.45 -25.67
CA PRO A 98 8.18 4.62 -26.15
C PRO A 98 8.40 3.36 -25.29
N PRO A 99 8.92 2.26 -25.90
CA PRO A 99 9.07 0.97 -25.23
C PRO A 99 10.01 1.06 -24.03
N ARG A 100 11.15 1.77 -24.14
CA ARG A 100 12.10 1.93 -23.03
C ARG A 100 11.43 2.51 -21.78
N ALA A 101 10.60 3.55 -21.93
CA ALA A 101 9.90 4.13 -20.80
C ALA A 101 8.87 3.18 -20.17
N LYS A 102 8.23 2.30 -20.95
CA LYS A 102 7.34 1.25 -20.40
C LYS A 102 8.12 0.29 -19.50
N TYR A 103 9.29 -0.18 -19.95
CA TYR A 103 10.16 -1.06 -19.15
C TYR A 103 10.70 -0.38 -17.89
N LEU A 104 11.06 0.91 -17.98
CA LEU A 104 11.48 1.70 -16.83
C LEU A 104 10.35 1.87 -15.81
N ARG A 105 9.14 2.20 -16.27
CA ARG A 105 7.96 2.30 -15.41
C ARG A 105 7.66 0.97 -14.71
N THR A 106 7.68 -0.15 -15.43
CA THR A 106 7.46 -1.46 -14.81
C THR A 106 8.55 -1.78 -13.80
N LEU A 107 9.82 -1.50 -14.09
CA LEU A 107 10.92 -1.72 -13.15
C LEU A 107 10.72 -0.93 -11.84
N PHE A 108 10.42 0.37 -11.93
CA PHE A 108 10.18 1.21 -10.75
C PHE A 108 8.84 0.91 -10.05
N ALA A 109 7.83 0.43 -10.76
CA ALA A 109 6.57 -0.05 -10.19
C ALA A 109 6.77 -1.34 -9.36
N GLU A 110 7.63 -2.24 -9.83
CA GLU A 110 7.98 -3.44 -9.06
C GLU A 110 8.83 -3.10 -7.83
N LEU A 111 9.76 -2.15 -7.96
CA LEU A 111 10.56 -1.65 -6.84
C LEU A 111 9.67 -1.02 -5.76
N THR A 112 8.74 -0.13 -6.15
CA THR A 112 7.73 0.43 -5.23
C THR A 112 6.84 -0.64 -4.62
N ARG A 113 6.46 -1.69 -5.36
CA ARG A 113 5.67 -2.78 -4.79
C ARG A 113 6.43 -3.51 -3.69
N ILE A 114 7.70 -3.84 -3.91
CA ILE A 114 8.52 -4.47 -2.86
C ILE A 114 8.60 -3.53 -1.65
N MET A 115 8.87 -2.25 -1.87
CA MET A 115 8.91 -1.25 -0.80
C MET A 115 7.60 -1.18 0.01
N ASN A 116 6.44 -1.23 -0.65
CA ASN A 116 5.14 -1.21 0.01
C ASN A 116 4.88 -2.50 0.80
N HIS A 117 5.16 -3.67 0.22
CA HIS A 117 5.02 -4.94 0.93
C HIS A 117 5.97 -5.06 2.13
N LEU A 118 7.21 -4.58 2.00
CA LEU A 118 8.16 -4.50 3.11
C LEU A 118 7.60 -3.67 4.26
N MET A 119 7.07 -2.47 3.97
CA MET A 119 6.43 -1.63 4.98
C MET A 119 5.22 -2.34 5.61
N SER A 120 4.30 -2.86 4.79
CA SER A 120 3.07 -3.51 5.24
C SER A 120 3.33 -4.73 6.11
N VAL A 121 4.32 -5.56 5.75
CA VAL A 121 4.72 -6.72 6.55
C VAL A 121 5.38 -6.26 7.84
N ALA A 122 6.34 -5.34 7.76
CA ALA A 122 7.09 -4.85 8.91
C ALA A 122 6.19 -4.20 9.98
N THR A 123 5.25 -3.35 9.59
CA THR A 123 4.33 -2.69 10.52
C THR A 123 3.31 -3.66 11.10
N HIS A 124 2.78 -4.59 10.30
CA HIS A 124 1.88 -5.62 10.80
C HIS A 124 2.54 -6.52 11.86
N ILE A 125 3.83 -6.84 11.67
CA ILE A 125 4.61 -7.60 12.66
C ILE A 125 4.82 -6.78 13.94
N LEU A 126 5.09 -5.48 13.80
CA LEU A 126 5.26 -4.56 14.93
C LEU A 126 3.97 -4.43 15.76
N ASP A 127 2.81 -4.32 15.11
CA ASP A 127 1.51 -4.23 15.79
C ASP A 127 1.19 -5.51 16.56
N CYS A 128 1.60 -6.66 16.01
CA CYS A 128 1.54 -7.94 16.71
C CYS A 128 2.61 -8.08 17.80
N GLY A 129 3.52 -7.12 17.97
CA GLY A 129 4.46 -7.03 19.10
C GLY A 129 5.89 -7.49 18.83
N ALA A 130 6.26 -7.87 17.60
CA ALA A 130 7.63 -8.23 17.26
C ALA A 130 8.36 -7.04 16.63
N ILE A 131 9.46 -6.61 17.25
CA ILE A 131 10.15 -5.36 16.88
C ILE A 131 11.32 -5.62 15.92
N THR A 132 12.00 -6.77 16.03
CA THR A 132 13.25 -7.01 15.31
C THR A 132 13.12 -7.04 13.78
N PRO A 133 12.09 -7.66 13.16
CA PRO A 133 12.00 -7.70 11.70
C PRO A 133 11.78 -6.32 11.07
N LEU A 134 11.21 -5.38 11.83
CA LEU A 134 11.02 -4.00 11.37
C LEU A 134 12.36 -3.36 10.96
N PHE A 135 13.39 -3.50 11.81
CA PHE A 135 14.69 -2.88 11.56
C PHE A 135 15.42 -3.51 10.38
N TRP A 136 15.32 -4.84 10.21
CA TRP A 136 15.93 -5.54 9.07
C TRP A 136 15.30 -5.11 7.75
N LEU A 137 13.97 -5.04 7.71
CA LEU A 137 13.25 -4.64 6.51
C LEU A 137 13.42 -3.14 6.19
N PHE A 138 13.56 -2.29 7.21
CA PHE A 138 13.82 -0.87 7.00
C PHE A 138 15.24 -0.58 6.52
N GLU A 139 16.22 -1.41 6.87
CA GLU A 139 17.57 -1.34 6.27
C GLU A 139 17.51 -1.58 4.76
N GLU A 140 16.79 -2.61 4.31
CA GLU A 140 16.62 -2.88 2.88
C GLU A 140 15.80 -1.79 2.17
N ARG A 141 14.79 -1.24 2.85
CA ARG A 141 14.02 -0.10 2.34
C ARG A 141 14.87 1.17 2.20
N GLU A 142 15.86 1.38 3.06
CA GLU A 142 16.78 2.51 2.93
C GLU A 142 17.64 2.41 1.66
N LYS A 143 18.13 1.21 1.33
CA LYS A 143 18.88 0.96 0.09
C LYS A 143 18.02 1.25 -1.15
N MET A 144 16.72 0.96 -1.09
CA MET A 144 15.78 1.33 -2.15
C MET A 144 15.59 2.84 -2.29
N PHE A 145 15.58 3.59 -1.18
CA PHE A 145 15.51 5.04 -1.24
C PHE A 145 16.76 5.67 -1.83
N GLU A 146 17.93 5.06 -1.66
CA GLU A 146 19.15 5.51 -2.35
C GLU A 146 19.03 5.37 -3.88
N ILE A 147 18.37 4.32 -4.37
CA ILE A 147 18.07 4.17 -5.81
C ILE A 147 17.15 5.30 -6.29
N TYR A 148 16.13 5.67 -5.51
CA TYR A 148 15.24 6.78 -5.87
C TYR A 148 15.95 8.13 -5.86
N GLU A 149 16.78 8.36 -4.84
CA GLU A 149 17.60 9.55 -4.77
C GLU A 149 18.52 9.67 -5.98
N ARG A 150 19.10 8.57 -6.45
CA ARG A 150 19.92 8.57 -7.66
C ARG A 150 19.12 8.76 -8.95
N ALA A 151 17.90 8.23 -9.04
CA ALA A 151 17.08 8.34 -10.25
C ALA A 151 16.40 9.72 -10.40
N CYS A 152 15.92 10.29 -9.30
CA CYS A 152 15.09 11.49 -9.27
C CYS A 152 15.77 12.69 -8.59
N GLY A 153 16.65 12.43 -7.61
CA GLY A 153 17.18 13.44 -6.69
C GLY A 153 16.38 13.55 -5.38
N ALA A 154 15.26 12.84 -5.24
CA ALA A 154 14.46 12.78 -4.02
C ALA A 154 14.30 11.34 -3.53
N ARG A 155 14.23 11.19 -2.20
CA ARG A 155 14.17 9.87 -1.54
C ARG A 155 12.78 9.24 -1.55
N MET A 156 11.72 10.02 -1.33
CA MET A 156 10.33 9.53 -1.32
C MET A 156 9.53 10.15 -2.46
N HIS A 157 9.26 11.45 -2.39
CA HIS A 157 8.40 12.10 -3.39
C HIS A 157 9.19 12.44 -4.64
N ALA A 158 9.01 11.68 -5.72
CA ALA A 158 9.92 11.67 -6.86
C ALA A 158 9.42 12.45 -8.09
N ALA A 159 8.11 12.52 -8.34
CA ALA A 159 7.55 13.11 -9.57
C ALA A 159 8.29 12.64 -10.84
N TYR A 160 8.64 11.35 -10.87
CA TYR A 160 9.52 10.76 -11.87
C TYR A 160 8.73 10.23 -13.06
N ILE A 161 7.60 9.58 -12.80
CA ILE A 161 6.69 9.16 -13.85
C ILE A 161 5.80 10.35 -14.22
N ARG A 162 5.79 10.71 -15.49
CA ARG A 162 5.03 11.85 -16.01
C ARG A 162 4.17 11.42 -17.19
N PRO A 163 3.05 12.11 -17.47
CA PRO A 163 2.28 11.88 -18.69
C PRO A 163 3.19 12.09 -19.91
N GLY A 164 3.25 11.09 -20.79
CA GLY A 164 4.17 11.07 -21.94
C GLY A 164 5.50 10.35 -21.68
N GLY A 165 5.62 9.57 -20.61
CA GLY A 165 6.77 8.70 -20.33
C GLY A 165 7.39 8.93 -18.96
N VAL A 166 8.69 9.20 -18.93
CA VAL A 166 9.45 9.35 -17.68
C VAL A 166 10.25 10.65 -17.72
N ALA A 167 10.44 11.28 -16.56
CA ALA A 167 11.09 12.57 -16.43
C ALA A 167 12.54 12.55 -16.94
N THR A 168 13.36 11.65 -16.44
CA THR A 168 14.79 11.56 -16.79
C THR A 168 15.17 10.10 -17.01
N ASP A 169 16.11 9.84 -17.93
CA ASP A 169 16.66 8.49 -18.05
C ASP A 169 17.46 8.12 -16.79
N ILE A 170 17.65 6.81 -16.59
CA ILE A 170 18.44 6.25 -15.51
C ILE A 170 19.91 6.66 -15.65
N PRO A 171 20.61 7.03 -14.55
CA PRO A 171 22.06 7.26 -14.60
C PRO A 171 22.84 5.96 -14.87
N LEU A 172 24.01 6.10 -15.52
CA LEU A 172 24.89 4.98 -15.81
C LEU A 172 25.29 4.24 -14.51
N GLY A 173 25.25 2.90 -14.56
CA GLY A 173 25.60 2.01 -13.44
C GLY A 173 24.46 1.67 -12.47
N LEU A 174 23.31 2.37 -12.52
CA LEU A 174 22.20 2.11 -11.59
C LEU A 174 21.64 0.68 -11.69
N LEU A 175 21.67 0.07 -12.88
CA LEU A 175 21.15 -1.27 -13.10
C LEU A 175 21.98 -2.34 -12.39
N ASP A 176 23.29 -2.18 -12.36
CA ASP A 176 24.19 -3.10 -11.66
C ASP A 176 23.94 -3.02 -10.14
N ASP A 177 23.74 -1.81 -9.62
CA ASP A 177 23.42 -1.57 -8.21
C ASP A 177 22.06 -2.18 -7.82
N ILE A 178 21.04 -2.02 -8.68
CA ILE A 178 19.72 -2.64 -8.48
C ILE A 178 19.85 -4.16 -8.46
N TYR A 179 20.63 -4.74 -9.37
CA TYR A 179 20.87 -6.18 -9.43
C TYR A 179 21.50 -6.70 -8.14
N GLU A 180 22.53 -6.03 -7.62
CA GLU A 180 23.16 -6.43 -6.35
C GLU A 180 22.19 -6.41 -5.17
N ILE A 181 21.32 -5.40 -5.10
CA ILE A 181 20.33 -5.27 -4.04
C ILE A 181 19.29 -6.39 -4.14
N ILE A 182 18.78 -6.68 -5.34
CA ILE A 182 17.78 -7.74 -5.56
C ILE A 182 18.31 -9.11 -5.10
N VAL A 183 19.56 -9.44 -5.43
CA VAL A 183 20.18 -10.72 -5.05
C VAL A 183 20.27 -10.85 -3.53
N LYS A 184 20.68 -9.78 -2.84
CA LYS A 184 20.77 -9.75 -1.37
C LYS A 184 19.39 -9.77 -0.71
N LEU A 185 18.41 -9.08 -1.30
CA LEU A 185 17.05 -8.98 -0.77
C LEU A 185 16.34 -10.34 -0.71
N ALA A 186 16.55 -11.20 -1.70
CA ALA A 186 16.00 -12.56 -1.68
C ALA A 186 16.46 -13.37 -0.45
N GLN A 187 17.73 -13.21 -0.04
CA GLN A 187 18.26 -13.87 1.16
C GLN A 187 17.63 -13.29 2.43
N ARG A 188 17.52 -11.96 2.52
CA ARG A 188 16.87 -11.26 3.64
C ARG A 188 15.40 -11.63 3.82
N LEU A 189 14.66 -11.79 2.73
CA LEU A 189 13.27 -12.23 2.80
C LEU A 189 13.14 -13.63 3.40
N ASN A 190 14.06 -14.54 3.08
CA ASN A 190 14.07 -15.88 3.65
C ASN A 190 14.38 -15.85 5.16
N GLU A 191 15.33 -15.02 5.60
CA GLU A 191 15.61 -14.83 7.04
C GLU A 191 14.38 -14.36 7.83
N VAL A 192 13.59 -13.45 7.23
CA VAL A 192 12.34 -12.95 7.85
C VAL A 192 11.25 -14.02 7.85
N GLU A 193 11.13 -14.79 6.77
CA GLU A 193 10.16 -15.88 6.67
C GLU A 193 10.46 -16.99 7.68
N ASP A 194 11.73 -17.38 7.82
CA ASP A 194 12.17 -18.41 8.76
C ASP A 194 11.78 -18.05 10.20
N LEU A 195 11.88 -16.77 10.57
CA LEU A 195 11.53 -16.26 11.89
C LEU A 195 10.02 -16.24 12.16
N LEU A 196 9.20 -15.97 11.14
CA LEU A 196 7.76 -15.67 11.32
C LEU A 196 6.85 -16.80 10.91
N THR A 197 7.09 -17.42 9.77
CA THR A 197 6.15 -18.37 9.16
C THR A 197 5.98 -19.62 10.00
N THR A 198 7.05 -20.05 10.68
CA THR A 198 7.06 -21.22 11.57
C THR A 198 6.69 -20.87 13.02
N ASN A 199 6.60 -19.59 13.37
CA ASN A 199 6.42 -19.16 14.75
C ASN A 199 5.00 -19.46 15.26
N PRO A 200 4.84 -20.26 16.34
CA PRO A 200 3.52 -20.62 16.84
C PRO A 200 2.72 -19.42 17.36
N ILE A 201 3.38 -18.40 17.92
CA ILE A 201 2.71 -17.19 18.42
C ILE A 201 2.12 -16.40 17.26
N TRP A 202 2.85 -16.33 16.14
CA TRP A 202 2.39 -15.65 14.94
C TRP A 202 1.19 -16.36 14.32
N ILE A 203 1.28 -17.68 14.16
CA ILE A 203 0.20 -18.51 13.63
C ILE A 203 -1.04 -18.38 14.52
N GLN A 204 -0.89 -18.46 15.85
CA GLN A 204 -2.02 -18.35 16.77
C GLN A 204 -2.73 -16.99 16.68
N ARG A 205 -2.01 -15.91 16.37
CA ARG A 205 -2.58 -14.55 16.26
C ARG A 205 -3.20 -14.23 14.91
N THR A 206 -2.77 -14.91 13.85
CA THR A 206 -3.15 -14.57 12.47
C THR A 206 -4.05 -15.60 11.81
N LYS A 207 -3.96 -16.87 12.21
CA LYS A 207 -4.79 -17.95 11.68
C LYS A 207 -6.21 -17.86 12.22
N ASN A 208 -7.20 -18.03 11.35
CA ASN A 208 -8.63 -17.87 11.61
C ASN A 208 -9.03 -16.46 12.11
N VAL A 209 -8.19 -15.45 11.88
CA VAL A 209 -8.51 -14.06 12.22
C VAL A 209 -8.79 -13.28 10.95
N GLY A 210 -9.90 -12.53 10.96
CA GLY A 210 -10.30 -11.70 9.82
C GLY A 210 -10.69 -12.50 8.57
N VAL A 211 -11.33 -13.67 8.78
CA VAL A 211 -11.87 -14.52 7.70
C VAL A 211 -12.83 -13.69 6.85
N VAL A 212 -12.57 -13.65 5.54
CA VAL A 212 -13.43 -12.97 4.57
C VAL A 212 -13.82 -14.00 3.51
N SER A 213 -15.12 -14.18 3.31
CA SER A 213 -15.64 -15.03 2.23
C SER A 213 -15.44 -14.35 0.87
N SER A 214 -15.38 -15.14 -0.20
CA SER A 214 -15.24 -14.61 -1.56
C SER A 214 -16.43 -13.74 -1.98
N GLU A 215 -17.65 -14.11 -1.58
CA GLU A 215 -18.87 -13.34 -1.87
C GLU A 215 -18.85 -11.98 -1.16
N ASP A 216 -18.57 -11.97 0.15
CA ASP A 216 -18.49 -10.73 0.92
C ASP A 216 -17.38 -9.80 0.39
N ALA A 217 -16.26 -10.38 -0.08
CA ALA A 217 -15.16 -9.60 -0.63
C ALA A 217 -15.56 -8.83 -1.90
N ILE A 218 -16.41 -9.42 -2.73
CA ILE A 218 -16.93 -8.78 -3.96
C ILE A 218 -17.96 -7.73 -3.59
N ASP A 219 -18.90 -8.06 -2.70
CA ASP A 219 -19.99 -7.16 -2.30
C ASP A 219 -19.46 -5.91 -1.59
N LEU A 220 -18.41 -6.04 -0.79
CA LEU A 220 -17.72 -4.92 -0.12
C LEU A 220 -16.77 -4.16 -1.06
N GLY A 221 -16.54 -4.65 -2.28
CA GLY A 221 -15.64 -4.02 -3.25
C GLY A 221 -14.16 -4.07 -2.83
N PHE A 222 -13.73 -5.12 -2.13
CA PHE A 222 -12.32 -5.31 -1.81
C PHE A 222 -11.48 -5.51 -3.08
N SER A 223 -10.18 -5.23 -3.00
CA SER A 223 -9.26 -5.32 -4.13
C SER A 223 -7.89 -5.88 -3.73
N GLY A 224 -7.13 -6.33 -4.75
CA GLY A 224 -5.75 -6.79 -4.59
C GLY A 224 -5.59 -8.02 -3.70
N VAL A 225 -4.72 -7.92 -2.68
CA VAL A 225 -4.39 -9.02 -1.76
C VAL A 225 -5.61 -9.50 -0.97
N MET A 226 -6.59 -8.64 -0.71
CA MET A 226 -7.81 -9.01 0.04
C MET A 226 -8.71 -9.95 -0.78
N LEU A 227 -8.86 -9.70 -2.09
CA LEU A 227 -9.58 -10.60 -3.00
C LEU A 227 -8.82 -11.91 -3.21
N ARG A 228 -7.51 -11.83 -3.45
CA ARG A 228 -6.68 -13.02 -3.67
C ARG A 228 -6.60 -13.89 -2.43
N GLY A 229 -6.60 -13.30 -1.23
CA GLY A 229 -6.61 -14.02 0.04
C GLY A 229 -7.84 -14.90 0.23
N SER A 230 -9.01 -14.45 -0.26
CA SER A 230 -10.28 -15.18 -0.19
C SER A 230 -10.49 -16.19 -1.33
N GLY A 231 -9.48 -16.41 -2.18
CA GLY A 231 -9.50 -17.43 -3.23
C GLY A 231 -9.89 -16.95 -4.63
N ILE A 232 -10.14 -15.64 -4.81
CA ILE A 232 -10.50 -15.08 -6.11
C ILE A 232 -9.23 -14.79 -6.92
N GLN A 233 -9.12 -15.43 -8.09
CA GLN A 233 -8.01 -15.22 -9.02
C GLN A 233 -8.20 -13.94 -9.84
N TRP A 234 -7.95 -12.79 -9.22
CA TRP A 234 -8.07 -11.49 -9.89
C TRP A 234 -6.83 -10.62 -9.68
N ASP A 235 -6.21 -10.21 -10.79
CA ASP A 235 -5.09 -9.26 -10.81
C ASP A 235 -5.19 -8.42 -12.09
N LEU A 236 -5.08 -7.10 -11.96
CA LEU A 236 -5.12 -6.16 -13.07
C LEU A 236 -3.97 -6.41 -14.06
N ARG A 237 -2.79 -6.81 -13.58
CA ARG A 237 -1.61 -6.99 -14.43
C ARG A 237 -1.73 -8.15 -15.41
N LYS A 238 -2.57 -9.16 -15.09
CA LYS A 238 -2.86 -10.30 -15.97
C LYS A 238 -4.16 -10.12 -16.74
N SER A 239 -5.21 -9.61 -16.09
CA SER A 239 -6.53 -9.44 -16.72
C SER A 239 -6.56 -8.27 -17.72
N GLN A 240 -5.94 -7.15 -17.35
CA GLN A 240 -5.88 -5.92 -18.15
C GLN A 240 -4.44 -5.38 -18.15
N PRO A 241 -3.52 -6.04 -18.88
CA PRO A 241 -2.12 -5.68 -18.85
C PRO A 241 -1.91 -4.24 -19.35
N TYR A 242 -1.07 -3.50 -18.63
CA TYR A 242 -0.63 -2.16 -18.98
C TYR A 242 0.90 -2.11 -19.09
N ASP A 243 1.42 -1.08 -19.75
CA ASP A 243 2.86 -0.91 -20.02
C ASP A 243 3.52 -2.18 -20.59
N ALA A 244 4.59 -2.67 -19.95
CA ALA A 244 5.35 -3.84 -20.39
C ALA A 244 4.94 -5.13 -19.66
N TYR A 245 3.88 -5.15 -18.84
CA TYR A 245 3.47 -6.35 -18.09
C TYR A 245 3.05 -7.53 -18.96
N ALA A 246 2.65 -7.28 -20.22
CA ALA A 246 2.31 -8.32 -21.18
C ALA A 246 3.52 -9.17 -21.60
N ASP A 247 4.73 -8.62 -21.56
CA ASP A 247 5.96 -9.28 -22.00
C ASP A 247 6.61 -10.11 -20.85
N MET A 248 6.01 -10.10 -19.67
CA MET A 248 6.63 -10.56 -18.41
C MET A 248 5.98 -11.84 -17.89
N ASP A 249 6.83 -12.78 -17.50
CA ASP A 249 6.41 -14.09 -17.00
C ASP A 249 6.45 -14.13 -15.48
N PHE A 250 5.28 -14.00 -14.87
CA PHE A 250 5.08 -14.12 -13.43
C PHE A 250 3.80 -14.89 -13.10
N ASP A 251 3.81 -15.46 -11.89
CA ASP A 251 2.68 -16.19 -11.33
C ASP A 251 1.99 -15.33 -10.27
N VAL A 252 0.67 -15.45 -10.15
CA VAL A 252 -0.11 -14.71 -9.15
C VAL A 252 -0.51 -15.69 -8.05
N PRO A 253 -0.07 -15.45 -6.79
CA PRO A 253 -0.42 -16.34 -5.70
C PRO A 253 -1.85 -16.09 -5.22
N VAL A 254 -2.51 -17.15 -4.73
CA VAL A 254 -3.92 -17.15 -4.33
C VAL A 254 -4.06 -17.88 -3.00
N GLY A 255 -4.80 -17.28 -2.06
CA GLY A 255 -5.09 -17.84 -0.74
C GLY A 255 -6.26 -18.83 -0.77
N VAL A 256 -6.46 -19.58 0.31
CA VAL A 256 -7.52 -20.61 0.37
C VAL A 256 -8.58 -20.25 1.39
N ASN A 257 -8.18 -19.78 2.58
CA ASN A 257 -9.09 -19.63 3.72
C ASN A 257 -9.60 -18.20 3.91
N GLY A 258 -8.97 -17.19 3.28
CA GLY A 258 -9.34 -15.79 3.49
C GLY A 258 -8.77 -15.16 4.76
N ASP A 259 -7.88 -15.84 5.48
CA ASP A 259 -7.31 -15.42 6.76
C ASP A 259 -6.24 -14.33 6.62
N CYS A 260 -5.97 -13.61 7.72
CA CYS A 260 -4.81 -12.72 7.82
C CYS A 260 -3.47 -13.44 7.56
N TYR A 261 -3.35 -14.71 7.94
CA TYR A 261 -2.14 -15.50 7.68
C TYR A 261 -1.91 -15.76 6.18
N ASP A 262 -2.96 -16.16 5.45
CA ASP A 262 -2.88 -16.37 3.99
C ASP A 262 -2.51 -15.06 3.28
N ARG A 263 -3.09 -13.93 3.69
CA ARG A 263 -2.74 -12.60 3.14
C ARG A 263 -1.29 -12.22 3.40
N TYR A 264 -0.74 -12.61 4.54
CA TYR A 264 0.68 -12.41 4.84
C TYR A 264 1.56 -13.24 3.90
N LEU A 265 1.25 -14.53 3.71
CA LEU A 265 1.98 -15.41 2.79
C LEU A 265 1.92 -14.89 1.35
N LEU A 266 0.75 -14.42 0.90
CA LEU A 266 0.59 -13.80 -0.42
C LEU A 266 1.54 -12.63 -0.63
N ARG A 267 1.68 -11.74 0.36
CA ARG A 267 2.62 -10.60 0.26
C ARG A 267 4.08 -11.06 0.16
N MET A 268 4.45 -12.11 0.90
CA MET A 268 5.80 -12.69 0.83
C MET A 268 6.07 -13.29 -0.57
N GLU A 269 5.12 -14.02 -1.12
CA GLU A 269 5.22 -14.58 -2.47
C GLU A 269 5.20 -13.49 -3.56
N GLU A 270 4.39 -12.44 -3.41
CA GLU A 270 4.37 -11.31 -4.34
C GLU A 270 5.70 -10.57 -4.38
N MET A 271 6.41 -10.45 -3.26
CA MET A 271 7.78 -9.88 -3.25
C MET A 271 8.73 -10.75 -4.08
N ARG A 272 8.64 -12.09 -3.97
CA ARG A 272 9.46 -13.02 -4.79
C ARG A 272 9.14 -12.91 -6.28
N GLN A 273 7.85 -12.80 -6.63
CA GLN A 273 7.44 -12.62 -8.02
C GLN A 273 7.89 -11.25 -8.54
N SER A 274 7.85 -10.21 -7.71
CA SER A 274 8.33 -8.86 -8.09
C SER A 274 9.84 -8.89 -8.38
N ILE A 275 10.64 -9.60 -7.57
CA ILE A 275 12.07 -9.86 -7.84
C ILE A 275 12.25 -10.52 -9.22
N ARG A 276 11.45 -11.55 -9.54
CA ARG A 276 11.52 -12.24 -10.84
C ARG A 276 11.20 -11.30 -12.00
N ILE A 277 10.16 -10.47 -11.87
CA ILE A 277 9.80 -9.47 -12.88
C ILE A 277 10.94 -8.46 -13.06
N MET A 278 11.54 -7.96 -11.99
CA MET A 278 12.66 -7.02 -12.09
C MET A 278 13.86 -7.63 -12.82
N MET A 279 14.20 -8.89 -12.55
CA MET A 279 15.30 -9.60 -13.25
C MET A 279 15.02 -9.75 -14.75
N GLN A 280 13.78 -10.07 -15.12
CA GLN A 280 13.36 -10.12 -16.52
C GLN A 280 13.40 -8.73 -17.18
N CYS A 281 12.98 -7.68 -16.47
CA CYS A 281 12.98 -6.31 -16.98
C CYS A 281 14.40 -5.90 -17.34
N MET A 282 15.36 -6.14 -16.44
CA MET A 282 16.77 -5.80 -16.64
C MET A 282 17.37 -6.52 -17.85
N ASN A 283 17.04 -7.80 -18.05
CA ASN A 283 17.55 -8.58 -19.19
C ASN A 283 16.97 -8.13 -20.53
N ASN A 284 15.71 -7.68 -20.55
CA ASN A 284 14.97 -7.35 -21.77
C ASN A 284 14.97 -5.85 -22.09
N MET A 285 15.68 -5.02 -21.34
CA MET A 285 15.59 -3.57 -21.49
C MET A 285 16.04 -3.08 -22.88
N PRO A 286 15.14 -2.43 -23.66
CA PRO A 286 15.52 -1.86 -24.94
C PRO A 286 16.27 -0.54 -24.75
N GLY A 287 17.20 -0.26 -25.66
CA GLY A 287 17.67 1.10 -25.89
C GLY A 287 16.55 1.97 -26.47
N GLY A 288 16.67 3.29 -26.35
CA GLY A 288 15.74 4.22 -26.98
C GLY A 288 15.45 5.46 -26.16
N GLU A 289 14.43 6.19 -26.59
CA GLU A 289 13.97 7.41 -25.94
C GLU A 289 13.08 7.09 -24.72
N VAL A 290 13.10 7.98 -23.73
CA VAL A 290 12.37 7.85 -22.47
C VAL A 290 11.08 8.69 -22.45
N ARG A 291 10.95 9.58 -23.43
CA ARG A 291 9.87 10.55 -23.56
C ARG A 291 9.21 10.38 -24.93
N THR A 292 7.93 10.71 -25.04
CA THR A 292 7.25 10.81 -26.33
C THR A 292 7.73 12.04 -27.10
N ASP A 293 7.78 11.94 -28.42
CA ASP A 293 8.31 12.98 -29.31
C ASP A 293 7.41 14.25 -29.37
N ASP A 294 6.18 14.16 -28.88
CA ASP A 294 5.22 15.27 -28.88
C ASP A 294 5.60 16.36 -27.86
N CYS A 295 6.29 17.38 -28.33
CA CYS A 295 6.73 18.56 -27.56
C CYS A 295 5.59 19.43 -27.02
N LYS A 296 4.33 19.14 -27.37
CA LYS A 296 3.14 19.82 -26.84
C LYS A 296 2.65 19.26 -25.51
N ILE A 297 3.05 18.03 -25.18
CA ILE A 297 2.67 17.34 -23.93
C ILE A 297 3.89 17.23 -23.03
N VAL A 298 5.02 16.82 -23.60
CA VAL A 298 6.27 16.63 -22.86
C VAL A 298 7.18 17.84 -23.09
N PRO A 299 7.85 18.36 -22.04
CA PRO A 299 8.81 19.44 -22.23
C PRO A 299 10.00 18.96 -23.08
N PRO A 300 10.48 19.81 -24.01
CA PRO A 300 11.63 19.48 -24.88
C PRO A 300 12.93 19.35 -24.08
N ARG A 301 13.97 18.82 -24.73
CA ARG A 301 15.29 18.70 -24.09
C ARG A 301 15.89 20.08 -23.86
N ARG A 302 16.71 20.22 -22.81
CA ARG A 302 17.36 21.50 -22.46
C ARG A 302 18.35 21.97 -23.54
N GLU A 303 18.92 21.06 -24.32
CA GLU A 303 19.79 21.37 -25.45
C GLU A 303 18.98 21.98 -26.60
N GLU A 304 17.93 21.29 -27.04
CA GLU A 304 17.02 21.73 -28.11
C GLU A 304 16.31 23.05 -27.81
N MET A 305 15.99 23.31 -26.53
CA MET A 305 15.41 24.57 -26.07
C MET A 305 16.30 25.79 -26.36
N LYS A 306 17.62 25.62 -26.32
CA LYS A 306 18.56 26.72 -26.54
C LYS A 306 18.77 27.02 -28.02
N GLU A 307 18.56 26.02 -28.88
CA GLU A 307 18.82 26.13 -30.32
C GLU A 307 17.56 26.50 -31.12
N SER A 308 16.39 25.98 -30.72
CA SER A 308 15.15 26.13 -31.48
C SER A 308 14.13 27.04 -30.80
N MET A 309 13.58 27.98 -31.58
CA MET A 309 12.54 28.89 -31.10
C MET A 309 11.23 28.15 -30.77
N GLU A 310 10.90 27.10 -31.52
CA GLU A 310 9.68 26.31 -31.31
C GLU A 310 9.71 25.57 -29.96
N ALA A 311 10.84 24.96 -29.60
CA ALA A 311 11.00 24.30 -28.30
C ALA A 311 10.85 25.30 -27.15
N LEU A 312 11.38 26.52 -27.30
CA LEU A 312 11.24 27.56 -26.28
C LEU A 312 9.78 27.98 -26.08
N ILE A 313 9.02 28.16 -27.18
CA ILE A 313 7.59 28.49 -27.11
C ILE A 313 6.81 27.37 -26.43
N ASN A 314 7.06 26.12 -26.82
CA ASN A 314 6.38 24.96 -26.26
C ASN A 314 6.69 24.80 -24.77
N HIS A 315 7.96 24.95 -24.38
CA HIS A 315 8.37 24.95 -22.98
C HIS A 315 7.65 26.04 -22.18
N PHE A 316 7.64 27.29 -22.67
CA PHE A 316 6.99 28.39 -21.98
C PHE A 316 5.48 28.16 -21.80
N LYS A 317 4.78 27.69 -22.84
CA LYS A 317 3.34 27.40 -22.77
C LYS A 317 3.02 26.24 -21.82
N LEU A 318 3.81 25.15 -21.87
CA LEU A 318 3.62 23.99 -21.02
C LEU A 318 3.70 24.31 -19.52
N PHE A 319 4.64 25.18 -19.12
CA PHE A 319 4.80 25.53 -17.70
C PHE A 319 3.92 26.68 -17.23
N SER A 320 3.33 27.48 -18.14
CA SER A 320 2.45 28.59 -17.79
C SER A 320 0.97 28.26 -17.89
N GLU A 321 0.54 27.66 -19.01
CA GLU A 321 -0.86 27.30 -19.29
C GLU A 321 -1.14 25.81 -19.03
N GLY A 322 -0.12 24.96 -19.18
CA GLY A 322 -0.32 23.50 -19.23
C GLY A 322 -0.76 23.03 -20.61
N TYR A 323 -0.97 21.71 -20.75
CA TYR A 323 -1.57 21.14 -21.96
C TYR A 323 -3.08 20.96 -21.77
N ARG A 324 -3.83 21.17 -22.85
CA ARG A 324 -5.28 21.01 -22.84
C ARG A 324 -5.64 19.56 -23.07
N VAL A 325 -6.47 18.99 -22.20
CA VAL A 325 -7.02 17.64 -22.32
C VAL A 325 -8.44 17.74 -22.90
N SER A 326 -8.84 16.74 -23.69
CA SER A 326 -10.20 16.63 -24.21
C SER A 326 -11.21 16.43 -23.07
N PHE A 327 -12.38 17.05 -23.17
CA PHE A 327 -13.46 16.93 -22.17
C PHE A 327 -14.17 15.58 -22.31
N VAL A 328 -13.58 14.53 -21.76
CA VAL A 328 -14.20 13.20 -21.65
C VAL A 328 -13.93 12.64 -20.26
N ASN A 329 -14.97 12.13 -19.60
CA ASN A 329 -14.83 11.45 -18.31
C ASN A 329 -14.27 10.04 -18.54
N TYR A 330 -13.17 9.71 -17.88
CA TYR A 330 -12.51 8.41 -18.00
C TYR A 330 -12.11 7.86 -16.63
N PHE A 331 -12.25 6.55 -16.47
CA PHE A 331 -11.79 5.79 -15.30
C PHE A 331 -10.81 4.71 -15.77
N VAL A 332 -9.66 4.61 -15.09
CA VAL A 332 -8.53 3.73 -15.45
C VAL A 332 -8.82 2.28 -15.17
#